data_AF-A0A6V7ICF0-F1
#
_entry.id   AF-A0A6V7ICF0-F1
#
_cell.length_a   1.000
_cell.length_b   1.000
_cell.length_c   1.000
_cell.angle_alpha   90.00
_cell.angle_beta   90.00
_cell.angle_gamma   90.00
#
_symmetry.space_group_name_H-M   'P 1'
#
loop_
_entity.id
_entity.type
_entity.pdbx_description
1 polymer ?
#
loop_
_entity_poly.entity_id
_entity_poly.type
_entity_poly.pdbx_seq_one_letter_code
_entity_poly.pdbx_strand_id
1 'polypeptide(L)'
;NQLSGFLLRKFKNSNGWQKLWVVFTNFCLFFYKSHQDDFPLACLPLLGYTVSTPSEKDGINKDFVFKLQFKSHVYFFRAESDFTFG
;
A
#
# COMPACT_ATOMS: atom_id res chain seq x y z
N ASN A 1 -6.90 -18.17 -0.27
CA ASN A 1 -7.43 -16.91 0.32
C ASN A 1 -6.60 -15.74 -0.18
N GLN A 2 -7.11 -15.06 -1.21
CA GLN A 2 -6.52 -13.84 -1.76
C GLN A 2 -7.21 -12.66 -1.08
N LEU A 3 -6.43 -11.73 -0.51
CA LEU A 3 -6.97 -10.49 0.04
C LEU A 3 -6.92 -9.44 -1.06
N SER A 4 -8.02 -8.73 -1.29
CA SER A 4 -8.09 -7.65 -2.26
C SER A 4 -8.96 -6.51 -1.76
N GLY A 5 -8.65 -5.30 -2.22
CA GLY A 5 -9.38 -4.11 -1.82
C GLY A 5 -8.74 -2.83 -2.32
N PHE A 6 -9.45 -1.72 -2.14
CA PHE A 6 -8.90 -0.42 -2.45
C PHE A 6 -7.94 0.06 -1.37
N LEU A 7 -6.75 0.48 -1.79
CA LEU A 7 -5.81 1.20 -0.95
C LEU A 7 -5.39 2.50 -1.63
N LEU A 8 -5.07 3.50 -0.81
CA LEU A 8 -4.43 4.72 -1.25
C LEU A 8 -2.92 4.56 -1.10
N ARG A 9 -2.16 4.64 -2.18
CA ARG A 9 -0.68 4.66 -2.13
C ARG A 9 -0.18 6.10 -2.20
N LYS A 10 0.68 6.52 -1.27
CA LYS A 10 1.31 7.86 -1.31
C LYS A 10 2.25 7.99 -2.52
N PHE A 11 2.26 9.14 -3.18
CA PHE A 11 3.27 9.44 -4.19
C PHE A 11 4.64 9.68 -3.54
N LYS A 12 5.71 9.18 -4.17
CA LYS A 12 7.07 9.28 -3.63
C LYS A 12 7.55 10.73 -3.42
N ASN A 13 7.20 11.61 -4.37
CA ASN A 13 7.73 12.98 -4.43
C ASN A 13 6.66 14.06 -4.17
N SER A 14 5.49 13.69 -3.62
CA SER A 14 4.45 14.66 -3.30
C SER A 14 3.55 14.20 -2.15
N ASN A 15 2.68 15.09 -1.68
CA ASN A 15 1.69 14.79 -0.63
C ASN A 15 0.42 14.11 -1.15
N GLY A 16 0.31 13.91 -2.46
CA GLY A 16 -0.83 13.23 -3.06
C GLY A 16 -0.82 11.72 -2.81
N TRP A 17 -2.01 11.15 -2.99
CA TRP A 17 -2.28 9.72 -2.82
C TRP A 17 -3.04 9.21 -4.04
N GLN A 18 -2.75 7.99 -4.45
CA GLN A 18 -3.39 7.33 -5.58
C GLN A 18 -4.26 6.18 -5.08
N LYS A 19 -5.56 6.21 -5.38
CA LYS A 19 -6.45 5.06 -5.15
C LYS A 19 -6.13 3.97 -6.18
N LEU A 20 -5.87 2.77 -5.69
CA LEU A 20 -5.54 1.58 -6.47
C LEU A 20 -6.36 0.40 -5.95
N TRP A 21 -6.80 -0.46 -6.87
CA TRP A 21 -7.24 -1.79 -6.48
C TRP A 21 -5.99 -2.64 -6.23
N VAL A 22 -5.87 -3.21 -5.04
CA VAL A 22 -4.71 -3.97 -4.63
C VAL A 22 -5.10 -5.41 -4.37
N VAL A 23 -4.31 -6.31 -4.93
CA VAL A 23 -4.43 -7.75 -4.70
C VAL A 23 -3.19 -8.22 -3.96
N PHE A 24 -3.37 -8.85 -2.82
CA PHE A 24 -2.31 -9.56 -2.10
C PHE A 24 -2.43 -11.07 -2.32
N THR A 25 -1.41 -11.62 -2.98
CA THR A 25 -1.27 -13.07 -3.20
C THR A 25 0.20 -13.39 -3.43
N ASN A 26 0.62 -14.62 -3.12
CA ASN A 26 1.99 -15.10 -3.34
C ASN A 26 3.08 -14.16 -2.80
N PHE A 27 2.86 -13.60 -1.61
CA PHE A 27 3.75 -12.61 -0.98
C PHE A 27 4.04 -11.37 -1.84
N CYS A 28 3.12 -11.01 -2.74
CA CYS A 28 3.23 -9.86 -3.63
C CYS A 28 1.96 -9.00 -3.56
N LEU A 29 2.13 -7.68 -3.62
CA LEU A 29 1.04 -6.76 -3.93
C LEU A 29 1.00 -6.50 -5.43
N PHE A 30 -0.15 -6.68 -6.05
CA PHE A 30 -0.42 -6.30 -7.43
C PHE A 30 -1.33 -5.09 -7.44
N PHE A 31 -0.99 -4.08 -8.23
CA PHE A 31 -1.70 -2.80 -8.28
C PHE A 31 -2.43 -2.64 -9.60
N TYR A 32 -3.72 -2.32 -9.54
CA TYR A 32 -4.59 -2.10 -10.70
C TYR A 32 -5.24 -0.72 -10.60
N LYS A 33 -5.64 -0.14 -11.74
CA LYS A 33 -6.37 1.13 -11.76
C LYS A 33 -7.82 0.91 -11.30
N SER A 34 -8.42 -0.18 -11.75
CA SER A 34 -9.76 -0.64 -11.38
C SER A 34 -9.76 -2.13 -11.01
N HIS A 35 -10.87 -2.63 -10.45
CA HIS A 35 -11.01 -4.06 -10.16
C HIS A 35 -11.42 -4.88 -11.39
N GLN A 36 -11.76 -4.23 -12.51
CA GLN A 36 -12.07 -4.84 -13.79
C GLN A 36 -10.85 -4.99 -14.70
N ASP A 37 -9.71 -4.42 -14.33
CA ASP A 37 -8.52 -4.45 -15.19
C ASP A 37 -7.91 -5.86 -15.21
N ASP A 38 -7.65 -6.38 -16.40
CA ASP A 38 -7.07 -7.73 -16.58
C ASP A 38 -5.59 -7.81 -16.18
N PHE A 39 -4.86 -6.69 -16.29
CA PHE A 39 -3.42 -6.64 -16.07
C PHE A 39 -3.03 -5.62 -15.00
N PRO A 40 -2.07 -5.94 -14.11
CA PRO A 40 -1.60 -5.01 -13.10
C PRO A 40 -0.72 -3.92 -13.72
N LEU A 41 -0.83 -2.71 -13.18
CA LEU A 41 0.07 -1.60 -13.45
C LEU A 41 1.49 -1.87 -12.93
N ALA A 42 1.59 -2.59 -11.81
CA ALA A 42 2.84 -2.93 -11.16
C ALA A 42 2.65 -4.08 -10.17
N CYS A 43 3.76 -4.71 -9.76
CA CYS A 43 3.81 -5.61 -8.61
C CYS A 43 4.89 -5.16 -7.62
N LEU A 44 4.69 -5.48 -6.34
CA LEU A 44 5.63 -5.27 -5.25
C LEU A 44 5.79 -6.57 -4.46
N PRO A 45 6.89 -7.32 -4.66
CA PRO A 45 7.24 -8.45 -3.81
C PRO A 45 7.50 -7.98 -2.38
N LEU A 46 6.93 -8.68 -1.41
CA LEU A 46 6.99 -8.32 0.01
C LEU A 46 8.01 -9.13 0.81
N LEU A 47 8.69 -10.11 0.19
CA LEU A 47 9.73 -10.86 0.90
C LEU A 47 10.84 -9.91 1.36
N GLY A 48 11.03 -9.82 2.68
CA GLY A 48 11.99 -8.91 3.33
C GLY A 48 11.44 -7.54 3.70
N TYR A 49 10.22 -7.17 3.30
CA TYR A 49 9.58 -5.94 3.75
C TYR A 49 9.07 -6.09 5.18
N THR A 50 9.25 -5.03 5.99
CA THR A 50 8.63 -4.91 7.31
C THR A 50 7.40 -4.02 7.21
N VAL A 51 6.34 -4.41 7.93
CA VAL A 51 5.13 -3.60 8.12
C VAL A 51 5.24 -2.83 9.44
N SER A 52 5.00 -1.54 9.42
CA SER A 52 4.93 -0.72 10.64
C SER A 52 3.92 0.41 10.48
N THR A 53 3.64 1.15 11.55
CA THR A 53 3.01 2.47 11.43
C THR A 53 4.05 3.51 10.96
N PRO A 54 3.63 4.60 10.31
CA PRO A 54 4.49 5.75 10.07
C PRO A 54 4.99 6.35 11.39
N SER A 55 6.25 6.78 11.40
CA SER A 55 6.84 7.58 12.48
C SER A 55 6.63 9.06 12.23
N GLU A 56 6.87 9.90 13.25
CA GLU A 56 6.80 11.37 13.12
C GLU A 56 7.71 11.90 11.99
N LYS A 57 8.88 11.28 11.80
CA LYS A 57 9.85 11.66 10.76
C LYS A 57 9.34 11.42 9.34
N ASP A 58 8.35 10.54 9.17
CA ASP A 58 7.75 10.27 7.86
C ASP A 58 6.81 11.41 7.41
N GLY A 59 6.44 12.33 8.32
CA GLY A 59 5.64 13.51 8.00
C GLY A 59 4.22 13.18 7.51
N ILE A 60 3.65 12.06 7.97
CA ILE A 60 2.32 11.60 7.58
C ILE A 60 1.31 11.93 8.67
N ASN A 61 0.45 12.90 8.37
CA ASN A 61 -0.68 13.28 9.23
C ASN A 61 -2.00 12.77 8.64
N LYS A 62 -2.18 11.45 8.61
CA LYS A 62 -3.40 10.76 8.17
C LYS A 62 -3.58 9.47 8.96
N ASP A 63 -4.83 9.14 9.28
CA ASP A 63 -5.19 7.90 9.95
C ASP A 63 -5.17 6.69 9.00
N PHE A 64 -5.09 5.49 9.60
CA PHE A 64 -5.14 4.18 8.92
C PHE A 64 -4.04 3.97 7.88
N VAL A 65 -2.85 4.51 8.16
CA VAL A 65 -1.67 4.38 7.31
C VAL A 65 -0.75 3.30 7.86
N PHE A 66 -0.30 2.40 6.98
CA PHE A 66 0.82 1.52 7.24
C PHE A 66 1.98 1.84 6.30
N LYS A 67 3.18 1.54 6.79
CA LYS A 67 4.47 1.70 6.13
C LYS A 67 5.00 0.32 5.77
N LEU A 68 5.41 0.17 4.51
CA LEU A 68 6.23 -0.96 4.06
C LEU A 68 7.65 -0.46 3.83
N GLN A 69 8.62 -1.10 4.47
CA GLN A 69 10.02 -0.73 4.33
C GLN A 69 10.91 -1.94 4.03
N PHE A 70 11.80 -1.79 3.06
CA PHE A 70 12.90 -2.70 2.78
C PHE A 70 14.14 -1.91 2.41
N LYS A 71 15.18 -1.95 3.25
CA LYS A 71 16.39 -1.13 3.09
C LYS A 71 16.00 0.35 2.95
N SER A 72 16.34 0.98 1.82
CA SER A 72 16.02 2.37 1.48
C SER A 72 14.66 2.54 0.78
N HIS A 73 13.97 1.45 0.43
CA HIS A 73 12.65 1.53 -0.19
C HIS A 73 11.57 1.67 0.87
N VAL A 74 10.77 2.73 0.76
CA VAL A 74 9.68 3.04 1.67
C VAL A 74 8.41 3.31 0.86
N TYR A 75 7.33 2.64 1.23
CA TYR A 75 6.00 2.86 0.70
C TYR A 75 5.03 3.13 1.84
N PHE A 76 4.04 3.99 1.57
CA PHE A 76 2.95 4.25 2.49
C PHE A 76 1.63 3.94 1.82
N PHE A 77 0.81 3.20 2.52
CA PHE A 77 -0.51 2.80 2.09
C PHE A 77 -1.52 3.18 3.15
N ARG A 78 -2.67 3.68 2.73
CA ARG A 78 -3.78 4.04 3.60
C ARG A 78 -5.02 3.20 3.26
N ALA A 79 -5.60 2.59 4.27
CA ALA A 79 -6.89 1.91 4.17
C ALA A 79 -8.06 2.92 4.32
N GLU A 80 -9.25 2.55 3.87
CA GLU A 80 -10.44 3.42 3.99
C GLU A 80 -10.99 3.50 5.43
N SER A 81 -10.78 2.49 6.27
CA SER A 81 -11.24 2.45 7.68
C SER A 81 -10.46 1.44 8.55
N ASP A 82 -10.65 1.47 9.87
CA ASP A 82 -10.11 0.51 10.84
C ASP A 82 -10.47 -0.95 10.54
N PHE A 83 -11.65 -1.21 9.96
CA PHE A 83 -12.16 -2.56 9.71
C PHE A 83 -11.30 -3.39 8.74
N THR A 84 -10.45 -2.74 7.95
CA THR A 84 -9.53 -3.38 6.99
C THR A 84 -8.06 -3.22 7.36
N PHE A 85 -7.76 -2.69 8.56
CA PHE A 85 -6.41 -2.45 9.06
C PHE A 85 -5.93 -3.54 10.04
N GLY A 86 -6.85 -4.29 10.65
CA GLY A 86 -6.59 -5.31 11.68
C GLY A 86 -6.08 -6.64 11.16
#